data_AF-A0A0L0VYW1-F1
#
_entry.id   AF-A0A0L0VYW1-F1
#
_cell.length_a   1.000
_cell.length_b   1.000
_cell.length_c   1.000
_cell.angle_alpha   90.00
_cell.angle_beta   90.00
_cell.angle_gamma   90.00
#
_symmetry.space_group_name_H-M   'P 1'
#
loop_
_entity.id
_entity.type
_entity.pdbx_description
1 polymer ?
#
loop_
_entity_poly.entity_id
_entity_poly.type
_entity_poly.pdbx_seq_one_letter_code
_entity_poly.pdbx_strand_id
1 'polypeptide(L)'
;MINRHSRLTRSIGQVGQIQSTTSPRLTLLQAQRNLSATTSAAATPTEDVKEIKKTKDNFARGNQSKKTSPSISPSIQKAFQESIEFLKRDAERLQNKLKDAQNPSNSIESREEIERLEILSEINDVQVRKNHNSGSDQVDMSKPIYRFLEQQRWRKNGQLGRLMETVHRLRVFPDLFPSIDPAVDLKIKFEHTYSVGTYRTVNVGNFVPSSRSTKQPAIQAQVFHPEPRLYTIVMVDPDAPDPRNHSFTNFLHWVRTNVSISATTNGELDLTPTHPEAEELKYVGPHPAEGSGTHRYTVMLFEQSGPIDLSVHSHHLLERKGFSLRRFSKDLDLKPAGVMAWISQWHERDADFISSIYRDQLHIREPRYGKEPKPYSTKTKLPSHTPLPLTHRHPPVIPWRQKIASSSADPTSS
;
A
#
# COMPACT_ATOMS: atom_id res chain seq x y z
N MET A 1 36.87 27.09 23.01
CA MET A 1 36.30 26.87 24.37
C MET A 1 34.78 27.07 24.30
N ILE A 2 34.06 26.62 25.35
CA ILE A 2 32.60 26.70 25.54
C ILE A 2 31.78 25.61 24.82
N ASN A 3 31.64 24.49 25.55
CA ASN A 3 30.49 23.57 25.51
C ASN A 3 29.17 24.29 25.82
N ARG A 4 28.04 23.75 25.36
CA ARG A 4 27.03 23.11 26.25
C ARG A 4 25.87 22.42 25.51
N HIS A 5 25.37 21.36 26.14
CA HIS A 5 24.28 20.50 25.67
C HIS A 5 22.88 21.00 26.10
N SER A 6 21.88 20.43 25.43
CA SER A 6 20.56 19.97 25.93
C SER A 6 19.58 20.95 26.59
N ARG A 7 18.31 20.86 26.16
CA ARG A 7 17.25 20.15 26.92
C ARG A 7 15.97 19.95 26.10
N LEU A 8 15.51 18.70 26.04
CA LEU A 8 14.13 18.32 25.72
C LEU A 8 13.40 18.11 27.05
N THR A 9 12.28 18.80 27.29
CA THR A 9 11.28 18.42 28.29
C THR A 9 9.93 19.08 27.96
N ARG A 10 8.88 18.27 27.74
CA ARG A 10 7.49 18.64 28.02
C ARG A 10 6.74 17.40 28.49
N SER A 11 5.87 17.57 29.47
CA SER A 11 5.23 16.50 30.24
C SER A 11 4.02 15.88 29.54
N ILE A 12 3.82 14.59 29.75
CA ILE A 12 2.61 13.84 29.38
C ILE A 12 1.62 13.88 30.55
N GLY A 13 0.33 14.07 30.24
CA GLY A 13 -0.76 14.00 31.23
C GLY A 13 -1.27 12.56 31.39
N GLN A 14 -1.72 12.22 32.60
CA GLN A 14 -2.27 10.89 32.92
C GLN A 14 -3.65 10.66 32.31
N VAL A 15 -3.92 9.45 31.84
CA VAL A 15 -5.26 8.91 31.55
C VAL A 15 -5.39 7.54 32.21
N GLY A 16 -6.58 7.23 32.73
CA GLY A 16 -6.81 6.20 33.75
C GLY A 16 -6.82 4.74 33.29
N GLN A 17 -6.81 3.85 34.29
CA GLN A 17 -6.81 2.39 34.14
C GLN A 17 -8.15 1.85 33.61
N ILE A 18 -8.08 0.83 32.75
CA ILE A 18 -9.19 -0.09 32.46
C ILE A 18 -8.69 -1.53 32.69
N GLN A 19 -9.58 -2.37 33.21
CA GLN A 19 -9.25 -3.66 33.83
C GLN A 19 -9.06 -4.78 32.79
N SER A 20 -8.15 -5.71 33.08
CA SER A 20 -7.85 -6.88 32.24
C SER A 20 -8.73 -8.08 32.57
N THR A 21 -9.33 -8.72 31.55
CA THR A 21 -9.98 -10.03 31.68
C THR A 21 -9.20 -11.11 30.93
N THR A 22 -8.95 -12.23 31.61
CA THR A 22 -8.06 -13.31 31.16
C THR A 22 -8.79 -14.35 30.31
N SER A 23 -8.11 -14.93 29.32
CA SER A 23 -8.55 -16.17 28.65
C SER A 23 -7.37 -17.00 28.12
N PRO A 24 -7.50 -18.33 27.97
CA PRO A 24 -6.38 -19.25 28.08
C PRO A 24 -5.65 -19.60 26.77
N ARG A 25 -4.46 -20.17 26.95
CA ARG A 25 -3.44 -20.47 25.92
C ARG A 25 -3.53 -21.95 25.50
N LEU A 26 -3.68 -22.23 24.21
CA LEU A 26 -3.63 -23.60 23.67
C LEU A 26 -2.21 -23.97 23.21
N THR A 27 -1.78 -25.19 23.56
CA THR A 27 -0.48 -25.78 23.22
C THR A 27 -0.59 -26.76 22.06
N LEU A 28 0.35 -26.71 21.11
CA LEU A 28 0.47 -27.68 20.02
C LEU A 28 1.76 -28.51 20.20
N LEU A 29 1.64 -29.85 20.12
CA LEU A 29 2.73 -30.80 20.29
C LEU A 29 3.46 -31.12 18.97
N GLN A 30 4.75 -31.39 19.07
CA GLN A 30 5.60 -31.84 17.97
C GLN A 30 5.43 -33.35 17.70
N ALA A 31 5.65 -33.77 16.45
CA ALA A 31 5.87 -35.17 16.10
C ALA A 31 7.07 -35.28 15.15
N GLN A 32 8.16 -35.89 15.64
CA GLN A 32 9.30 -36.34 14.82
C GLN A 32 9.20 -37.85 14.58
N ARG A 33 9.55 -38.32 13.39
CA ARG A 33 9.97 -39.71 13.17
C ARG A 33 11.10 -39.78 12.14
N ASN A 34 12.26 -40.22 12.62
CA ASN A 34 13.35 -40.75 11.78
C ASN A 34 13.09 -42.24 11.51
N LEU A 35 13.72 -42.79 10.47
CA LEU A 35 14.52 -44.04 10.53
C LEU A 35 15.16 -44.33 9.16
N SER A 36 16.29 -45.05 9.18
CA SER A 36 17.15 -45.29 8.00
C SER A 36 17.85 -46.65 8.05
N ALA A 37 18.16 -47.18 6.86
CA ALA A 37 19.12 -48.26 6.54
C ALA A 37 18.75 -49.75 6.78
N THR A 38 18.91 -50.57 5.72
CA THR A 38 19.40 -51.98 5.79
C THR A 38 19.88 -52.53 4.42
N THR A 39 20.57 -53.68 4.43
CA THR A 39 21.56 -54.18 3.43
C THR A 39 21.64 -55.72 3.40
N SER A 40 22.15 -56.47 2.39
CA SER A 40 22.47 -56.23 0.95
C SER A 40 23.01 -57.54 0.30
N ALA A 41 22.68 -57.87 -0.96
CA ALA A 41 23.22 -59.02 -1.74
C ALA A 41 23.08 -58.76 -3.26
N ALA A 42 24.09 -58.87 -4.16
CA ALA A 42 24.90 -60.03 -4.62
C ALA A 42 24.10 -61.02 -5.52
N ALA A 43 24.50 -61.44 -6.74
CA ALA A 43 25.72 -61.21 -7.57
C ALA A 43 25.48 -61.39 -9.12
N THR A 44 26.55 -61.21 -9.91
CA THR A 44 26.79 -61.13 -11.39
C THR A 44 26.73 -62.47 -12.20
N PRO A 45 27.10 -62.61 -13.53
CA PRO A 45 27.62 -61.70 -14.60
C PRO A 45 27.04 -61.90 -16.07
N THR A 46 27.77 -61.36 -17.09
CA THR A 46 27.82 -61.64 -18.57
C THR A 46 26.83 -60.87 -19.50
N GLU A 47 27.13 -60.42 -20.73
CA GLU A 47 28.26 -60.58 -21.70
C GLU A 47 28.68 -59.26 -22.43
N ASP A 48 29.78 -59.30 -23.21
CA ASP A 48 30.38 -58.22 -24.04
C ASP A 48 29.68 -57.91 -25.38
N VAL A 49 29.70 -56.64 -25.84
CA VAL A 49 29.80 -56.26 -27.28
C VAL A 49 30.61 -54.94 -27.45
N LYS A 50 31.46 -54.86 -28.48
CA LYS A 50 32.36 -53.73 -28.80
C LYS A 50 31.81 -52.67 -29.76
N GLU A 51 32.45 -51.48 -29.70
CA GLU A 51 32.67 -50.45 -30.76
C GLU A 51 31.46 -49.61 -31.27
N ILE A 52 31.60 -48.50 -32.02
CA ILE A 52 32.70 -47.92 -32.85
C ILE A 52 32.96 -46.42 -32.50
N LYS A 53 34.22 -45.93 -32.66
CA LYS A 53 34.59 -44.49 -32.55
C LYS A 53 33.86 -43.59 -33.56
N LYS A 54 33.40 -42.40 -33.14
CA LYS A 54 33.25 -41.22 -34.03
C LYS A 54 33.62 -39.92 -33.33
N THR A 55 34.78 -39.37 -33.68
CA THR A 55 35.19 -38.01 -33.36
C THR A 55 34.34 -37.00 -34.13
N LYS A 56 33.92 -35.93 -33.45
CA LYS A 56 33.50 -34.67 -34.07
C LYS A 56 34.01 -33.52 -33.21
N ASP A 57 35.21 -33.04 -33.54
CA ASP A 57 35.61 -31.69 -33.17
C ASP A 57 34.62 -30.70 -33.77
N ASN A 58 34.04 -29.84 -32.94
CA ASN A 58 33.35 -28.65 -33.41
C ASN A 58 33.62 -27.50 -32.44
N PHE A 59 34.19 -26.43 -32.99
CA PHE A 59 34.58 -25.22 -32.27
C PHE A 59 33.39 -24.57 -31.54
N ALA A 60 33.35 -24.70 -30.22
CA ALA A 60 32.55 -23.83 -29.35
C ALA A 60 33.44 -22.75 -28.74
N ARG A 61 33.73 -21.68 -29.50
CA ARG A 61 34.33 -20.45 -28.94
C ARG A 61 33.32 -19.77 -28.03
N GLY A 62 33.25 -20.20 -26.77
CA GLY A 62 32.58 -19.44 -25.72
C GLY A 62 33.31 -18.12 -25.52
N ASN A 63 32.62 -16.99 -25.74
CA ASN A 63 33.14 -15.66 -25.45
C ASN A 63 33.32 -15.48 -23.93
N GLN A 64 34.47 -15.92 -23.40
CA GLN A 64 34.94 -15.49 -22.10
C GLN A 64 35.39 -14.02 -22.19
N SER A 65 34.41 -13.12 -22.20
CA SER A 65 34.62 -11.74 -21.81
C SER A 65 35.20 -11.74 -20.39
N LYS A 66 36.52 -11.51 -20.27
CA LYS A 66 37.17 -11.29 -18.97
C LYS A 66 36.44 -10.12 -18.32
N LYS A 67 35.69 -10.39 -17.25
CA LYS A 67 35.15 -9.35 -16.37
C LYS A 67 36.33 -8.67 -15.68
N THR A 68 36.92 -7.69 -16.34
CA THR A 68 37.88 -6.75 -15.73
C THR A 68 37.12 -5.91 -14.73
N SER A 69 36.99 -6.41 -13.51
CA SER A 69 36.54 -5.61 -12.36
C SER A 69 37.47 -4.40 -12.24
N PRO A 70 36.95 -3.16 -12.18
CA PRO A 70 37.78 -1.97 -12.09
C PRO A 70 38.66 -2.04 -10.84
N SER A 71 39.94 -1.72 -10.98
CA SER A 71 40.90 -1.72 -9.87
C SER A 71 40.60 -0.57 -8.90
N ILE A 72 40.23 -0.92 -7.67
CA ILE A 72 39.96 0.05 -6.60
C ILE A 72 41.30 0.48 -6.00
N SER A 73 41.53 1.79 -5.86
CA SER A 73 42.75 2.34 -5.25
C SER A 73 43.03 1.75 -3.86
N PRO A 74 44.29 1.38 -3.51
CA PRO A 74 44.65 0.90 -2.18
C PRO A 74 44.26 1.86 -1.05
N SER A 75 44.27 3.18 -1.30
CA SER A 75 43.84 4.19 -0.31
C SER A 75 42.35 4.07 0.04
N ILE A 76 41.50 3.77 -0.96
CA ILE A 76 40.06 3.57 -0.79
C ILE A 76 39.81 2.27 -0.04
N GLN A 77 40.56 1.21 -0.34
CA GLN A 77 40.44 -0.09 0.36
C GLN A 77 40.78 0.05 1.86
N LYS A 78 41.86 0.76 2.20
CA LYS A 78 42.23 1.04 3.60
C LYS A 78 41.15 1.85 4.32
N ALA A 79 40.71 2.97 3.74
CA ALA A 79 39.67 3.81 4.33
C ALA A 79 38.33 3.05 4.52
N PHE A 80 37.98 2.18 3.56
CA PHE A 80 36.81 1.32 3.65
C PHE A 80 36.94 0.30 4.81
N GLN A 81 38.09 -0.34 4.97
CA GLN A 81 38.36 -1.27 6.07
C GLN A 81 38.27 -0.59 7.44
N GLU A 82 38.90 0.58 7.61
CA GLU A 82 38.80 1.40 8.83
C GLU A 82 37.36 1.82 9.12
N SER A 83 36.59 2.21 8.09
CA SER A 83 35.18 2.57 8.25
C SER A 83 34.30 1.40 8.69
N ILE A 84 34.52 0.19 8.16
CA ILE A 84 33.80 -1.02 8.59
C ILE A 84 34.13 -1.32 10.05
N GLU A 85 35.39 -1.19 10.45
CA GLU A 85 35.82 -1.46 11.82
C GLU A 85 35.20 -0.45 12.82
N PHE A 86 35.11 0.82 12.45
CA PHE A 86 34.37 1.82 13.22
C PHE A 86 32.88 1.48 13.36
N LEU A 87 32.21 1.12 12.25
CA LEU A 87 30.80 0.77 12.25
C LEU A 87 30.51 -0.49 13.09
N LYS A 88 31.40 -1.49 13.08
CA LYS A 88 31.29 -2.67 13.94
C LYS A 88 31.36 -2.32 15.43
N ARG A 89 32.33 -1.50 15.84
CA ARG A 89 32.44 -1.03 17.24
C ARG A 89 31.19 -0.26 17.69
N ASP A 90 30.57 0.53 16.81
CA ASP A 90 29.33 1.22 17.13
C ASP A 90 28.12 0.28 17.21
N ALA A 91 28.02 -0.70 16.30
CA ALA A 91 27.00 -1.73 16.34
C ALA A 91 27.09 -2.59 17.62
N GLU A 92 28.30 -3.02 18.01
CA GLU A 92 28.56 -3.73 19.28
C GLU A 92 28.12 -2.90 20.50
N ARG A 93 28.43 -1.60 20.50
CA ARG A 93 28.00 -0.66 21.55
C ARG A 93 26.48 -0.54 21.64
N LEU A 94 25.78 -0.52 20.51
CA LEU A 94 24.32 -0.47 20.45
C LEU A 94 23.68 -1.81 20.85
N GLN A 95 24.26 -2.94 20.44
CA GLN A 95 23.82 -4.28 20.85
C GLN A 95 24.00 -4.54 22.35
N ASN A 96 25.02 -3.96 22.99
CA ASN A 96 25.16 -4.05 24.44
C ASN A 96 24.05 -3.25 25.15
N LYS A 97 23.73 -2.04 24.70
CA LYS A 97 22.56 -1.29 25.20
C LYS A 97 21.23 -2.03 24.97
N LEU A 98 21.10 -2.74 23.84
CA LEU A 98 19.93 -3.56 23.54
C LEU A 98 19.77 -4.69 24.57
N LYS A 99 20.86 -5.40 24.92
CA LYS A 99 20.86 -6.41 25.99
C LYS A 99 20.52 -5.80 27.35
N ASP A 100 21.07 -4.63 27.66
CA ASP A 100 20.77 -3.92 28.91
C ASP A 100 19.27 -3.56 29.00
N ALA A 101 18.68 -3.08 27.90
CA ALA A 101 17.27 -2.70 27.79
C ALA A 101 16.29 -3.89 27.74
N GLN A 102 16.75 -5.08 27.37
CA GLN A 102 15.97 -6.32 27.41
C GLN A 102 15.79 -6.89 28.83
N ASN A 103 16.49 -6.36 29.84
CA ASN A 103 16.29 -6.75 31.23
C ASN A 103 14.92 -6.29 31.75
N PRO A 104 14.20 -7.14 32.53
CA PRO A 104 12.75 -7.01 32.67
C PRO A 104 12.31 -5.86 33.58
N SER A 105 11.97 -4.73 32.96
CA SER A 105 11.00 -3.76 33.49
C SER A 105 10.00 -3.39 32.39
N ASN A 106 8.77 -3.91 32.52
CA ASN A 106 7.77 -3.87 31.45
C ASN A 106 7.19 -2.46 31.28
N SER A 107 7.44 -1.84 30.13
CA SER A 107 6.66 -0.71 29.61
C SER A 107 6.52 -0.82 28.09
N ILE A 108 5.53 -0.13 27.50
CA ILE A 108 5.37 -0.07 26.03
C ILE A 108 6.53 0.73 25.41
N GLU A 109 6.96 1.81 26.07
CA GLU A 109 8.14 2.61 25.67
C GLU A 109 9.41 1.75 25.57
N SER A 110 9.57 0.76 26.46
CA SER A 110 10.67 -0.21 26.41
C SER A 110 10.68 -1.00 25.09
N ARG A 111 9.52 -1.33 24.51
CA ARG A 111 9.45 -2.11 23.25
C ARG A 111 9.84 -1.26 22.04
N GLU A 112 9.35 -0.03 21.96
CA GLU A 112 9.69 0.89 20.87
C GLU A 112 11.18 1.26 20.89
N GLU A 113 11.77 1.48 22.07
CA GLU A 113 13.21 1.75 22.19
C GLU A 113 14.08 0.50 21.92
N ILE A 114 13.61 -0.71 22.27
CA ILE A 114 14.26 -1.98 21.85
C ILE A 114 14.28 -2.09 20.31
N GLU A 115 13.13 -1.92 19.64
CA GLU A 115 13.05 -1.98 18.17
C GLU A 115 13.94 -0.89 17.52
N ARG A 116 13.97 0.30 18.12
CA ARG A 116 14.84 1.40 17.68
C ARG A 116 16.33 1.09 17.83
N LEU A 117 16.75 0.52 18.96
CA LEU A 117 18.15 0.14 19.20
C LEU A 117 18.60 -0.97 18.24
N GLU A 118 17.73 -1.93 17.95
CA GLU A 118 17.94 -2.97 16.93
C GLU A 118 18.17 -2.33 15.54
N ILE A 119 17.23 -1.47 15.09
CA ILE A 119 17.35 -0.71 13.83
C ILE A 119 18.66 0.09 13.79
N LEU A 120 18.99 0.83 14.85
CA LEU A 120 20.21 1.66 14.89
C LEU A 120 21.49 0.82 14.84
N SER A 121 21.49 -0.41 15.38
CA SER A 121 22.65 -1.29 15.32
C SER A 121 22.89 -1.86 13.92
N GLU A 122 21.84 -2.06 13.12
CA GLU A 122 21.93 -2.67 11.78
C GLU A 122 21.90 -1.66 10.61
N ILE A 123 21.45 -0.42 10.83
CA ILE A 123 21.23 0.59 9.77
C ILE A 123 22.47 0.95 8.94
N ASN A 124 23.67 0.72 9.47
CA ASN A 124 24.94 1.01 8.80
C ASN A 124 25.66 -0.26 8.30
N ASP A 125 25.10 -1.46 8.48
CA ASP A 125 25.68 -2.68 7.93
C ASP A 125 25.60 -2.68 6.39
N VAL A 126 26.77 -2.84 5.77
CA VAL A 126 26.95 -2.92 4.32
C VAL A 126 26.14 -4.08 3.72
N GLN A 127 26.04 -5.23 4.40
CA GLN A 127 25.26 -6.37 3.91
C GLN A 127 23.75 -6.09 3.96
N VAL A 128 23.25 -5.53 5.07
CA VAL A 128 21.84 -5.13 5.19
C VAL A 128 21.46 -4.13 4.10
N ARG A 129 22.30 -3.11 3.86
CA ARG A 129 22.13 -2.15 2.76
C ARG A 129 22.17 -2.80 1.39
N LYS A 130 23.09 -3.73 1.16
CA LYS A 130 23.21 -4.46 -0.12
C LYS A 130 21.98 -5.33 -0.37
N ASN A 131 21.49 -6.04 0.64
CA ASN A 131 20.31 -6.89 0.54
C ASN A 131 19.07 -6.05 0.22
N HIS A 132 18.85 -4.95 0.96
CA HIS A 132 17.74 -4.01 0.69
C HIS A 132 17.79 -3.41 -0.72
N ASN A 133 18.99 -3.01 -1.18
CA ASN A 133 19.19 -2.48 -2.53
C ASN A 133 19.04 -3.52 -3.65
N SER A 134 19.12 -4.83 -3.34
CA SER A 134 19.04 -5.90 -4.36
C SER A 134 17.62 -6.16 -4.85
N GLY A 135 16.59 -5.71 -4.12
CA GLY A 135 15.18 -5.79 -4.51
C GLY A 135 14.26 -6.02 -3.32
N SER A 136 13.05 -5.45 -3.33
CA SER A 136 12.06 -5.61 -2.24
C SER A 136 11.67 -7.06 -1.99
N ASP A 137 11.57 -7.85 -3.05
CA ASP A 137 10.90 -9.15 -3.04
C ASP A 137 11.79 -10.28 -2.44
N GLN A 138 13.03 -9.95 -2.06
CA GLN A 138 13.98 -10.85 -1.38
C GLN A 138 14.24 -10.41 0.07
N VAL A 139 13.56 -9.38 0.56
CA VAL A 139 13.86 -8.75 1.85
C VAL A 139 12.95 -9.29 2.96
N ASP A 140 13.60 -9.77 4.03
CA ASP A 140 12.93 -10.33 5.20
C ASP A 140 12.33 -9.22 6.10
N MET A 141 11.07 -8.88 5.83
CA MET A 141 10.34 -7.85 6.57
C MET A 141 9.89 -8.30 7.98
N SER A 142 10.21 -9.52 8.42
CA SER A 142 10.11 -9.89 9.84
C SER A 142 11.08 -9.08 10.71
N LYS A 143 12.18 -8.57 10.12
CA LYS A 143 13.16 -7.74 10.82
C LYS A 143 12.80 -6.25 10.81
N PRO A 144 12.91 -5.55 11.95
CA PRO A 144 12.68 -4.11 12.07
C PRO A 144 13.45 -3.25 11.06
N ILE A 145 14.73 -3.54 10.85
CA ILE A 145 15.59 -2.72 9.97
C ILE A 145 15.06 -2.68 8.53
N TYR A 146 14.58 -3.80 8.02
CA TYR A 146 14.10 -3.89 6.65
C TYR A 146 12.74 -3.19 6.49
N ARG A 147 11.83 -3.32 7.46
CA ARG A 147 10.59 -2.53 7.52
C ARG A 147 10.88 -1.04 7.51
N PHE A 148 11.83 -0.62 8.35
CA PHE A 148 12.25 0.78 8.43
C PHE A 148 12.87 1.27 7.11
N LEU A 149 13.79 0.51 6.50
CA LEU A 149 14.42 0.89 5.23
C LEU A 149 13.41 0.98 4.08
N GLU A 150 12.44 0.07 3.99
CA GLU A 150 11.41 0.14 2.94
C GLU A 150 10.38 1.26 3.21
N GLN A 151 10.01 1.52 4.46
CA GLN A 151 9.19 2.69 4.82
C GLN A 151 9.89 4.00 4.46
N GLN A 152 11.19 4.11 4.74
CA GLN A 152 12.01 5.26 4.35
C GLN A 152 12.11 5.38 2.83
N ARG A 153 12.29 4.27 2.10
CA ARG A 153 12.32 4.24 0.63
C ARG A 153 11.02 4.76 0.05
N TRP A 154 9.87 4.26 0.50
CA TRP A 154 8.55 4.69 0.03
C TRP A 154 8.29 6.18 0.29
N ARG A 155 8.61 6.66 1.50
CA ARG A 155 8.43 8.06 1.90
C ARG A 155 9.43 9.03 1.23
N LYS A 156 10.69 8.63 1.00
CA LYS A 156 11.76 9.52 0.49
C LYS A 156 12.02 9.42 -1.01
N ASN A 157 11.89 8.24 -1.62
CA ASN A 157 12.23 8.04 -3.04
C ASN A 157 11.11 8.49 -4.00
N GLY A 158 10.27 9.44 -3.57
CA GLY A 158 9.24 10.09 -4.40
C GLY A 158 7.97 9.26 -4.66
N GLN A 159 7.90 7.99 -4.26
CA GLN A 159 6.71 7.15 -4.49
C GLN A 159 5.46 7.71 -3.79
N LEU A 160 5.54 7.94 -2.48
CA LEU A 160 4.47 8.60 -1.72
C LEU A 160 4.19 10.03 -2.22
N GLY A 161 5.23 10.77 -2.63
CA GLY A 161 5.09 12.12 -3.19
C GLY A 161 4.23 12.13 -4.45
N ARG A 162 4.55 11.24 -5.41
CA ARG A 162 3.80 11.07 -6.66
C ARG A 162 2.37 10.55 -6.42
N LEU A 163 2.19 9.69 -5.42
CA LEU A 163 0.87 9.25 -4.98
C LEU A 163 0.03 10.45 -4.53
N MET A 164 0.51 11.21 -3.55
CA MET A 164 -0.23 12.35 -3.00
C MET A 164 -0.47 13.45 -4.03
N GLU A 165 0.52 13.80 -4.87
CA GLU A 165 0.36 14.74 -5.98
C GLU A 165 -0.77 14.32 -6.91
N THR A 166 -0.78 13.06 -7.34
CA THR A 166 -1.77 12.56 -8.29
C THR A 166 -3.16 12.50 -7.67
N VAL A 167 -3.28 12.00 -6.44
CA VAL A 167 -4.58 11.85 -5.75
C VAL A 167 -5.19 13.22 -5.40
N HIS A 168 -4.38 14.24 -5.08
CA HIS A 168 -4.86 15.62 -4.96
C HIS A 168 -5.25 16.24 -6.30
N ARG A 169 -4.50 15.98 -7.39
CA ARG A 169 -4.88 16.43 -8.74
C ARG A 169 -6.20 15.81 -9.20
N LEU A 170 -6.46 14.56 -8.82
CA LEU A 170 -7.73 13.86 -9.04
C LEU A 170 -8.86 14.32 -8.08
N ARG A 171 -8.61 15.24 -7.14
CA ARG A 171 -9.59 15.77 -6.17
C ARG A 171 -10.25 14.74 -5.25
N VAL A 172 -9.73 13.52 -5.15
CA VAL A 172 -10.19 12.47 -4.20
C VAL A 172 -10.30 13.03 -2.78
N PHE A 173 -9.33 13.87 -2.39
CA PHE A 173 -9.45 14.79 -1.27
C PHE A 173 -9.63 16.22 -1.84
N PRO A 174 -10.74 16.93 -1.55
CA PRO A 174 -11.72 16.65 -0.50
C PRO A 174 -12.96 15.83 -0.93
N ASP A 175 -13.13 15.49 -2.20
CA ASP A 175 -14.43 15.07 -2.76
C ASP A 175 -14.99 13.81 -2.08
N LEU A 176 -14.21 12.73 -1.98
CA LEU A 176 -14.61 11.48 -1.33
C LEU A 176 -14.35 11.49 0.18
N PHE A 177 -13.22 12.06 0.59
CA PHE A 177 -12.75 12.04 1.98
C PHE A 177 -11.98 13.34 2.30
N PRO A 178 -11.93 13.84 3.55
CA PRO A 178 -11.28 15.13 3.85
C PRO A 178 -9.75 15.12 3.65
N SER A 179 -9.03 14.12 4.18
CA SER A 179 -7.58 14.03 4.15
C SER A 179 -7.09 12.62 4.52
N ILE A 180 -5.84 12.30 4.18
CA ILE A 180 -5.14 11.08 4.59
C ILE A 180 -3.66 11.38 4.90
N ASP A 181 -3.07 10.67 5.86
CA ASP A 181 -1.62 10.45 5.95
C ASP A 181 -1.37 8.97 5.65
N PRO A 182 -0.95 8.61 4.42
CA PRO A 182 -0.83 7.20 4.05
C PRO A 182 0.20 6.48 4.92
N ALA A 183 -0.25 5.42 5.57
CA ALA A 183 0.58 4.50 6.35
C ALA A 183 0.94 3.22 5.56
N VAL A 184 0.20 2.94 4.49
CA VAL A 184 0.28 1.69 3.71
C VAL A 184 0.50 2.01 2.22
N ASP A 185 1.48 1.36 1.61
CA ASP A 185 1.70 1.45 0.16
C ASP A 185 0.76 0.48 -0.57
N LEU A 186 -0.34 1.03 -1.09
CA LEU A 186 -1.42 0.29 -1.74
C LEU A 186 -1.19 0.22 -3.26
N LYS A 187 -1.01 -0.99 -3.77
CA LYS A 187 -0.85 -1.31 -5.19
C LYS A 187 -1.99 -2.21 -5.65
N ILE A 188 -2.48 -1.95 -6.86
CA ILE A 188 -3.56 -2.72 -7.47
C ILE A 188 -3.08 -3.23 -8.82
N LYS A 189 -3.35 -4.49 -9.12
CA LYS A 189 -2.98 -5.16 -10.36
C LYS A 189 -4.23 -5.74 -11.02
N PHE A 190 -4.36 -5.56 -12.33
CA PHE A 190 -5.38 -6.23 -13.13
C PHE A 190 -4.74 -7.31 -14.01
N GLU A 191 -5.54 -8.31 -14.37
CA GLU A 191 -5.15 -9.35 -15.31
C GLU A 191 -4.83 -8.73 -16.69
N HIS A 192 -3.80 -9.25 -17.36
CA HIS A 192 -3.37 -8.76 -18.66
C HIS A 192 -4.28 -9.27 -19.78
N THR A 193 -4.86 -8.35 -20.56
CA THR A 193 -5.82 -8.63 -21.65
C THR A 193 -5.39 -9.74 -22.61
N TYR A 194 -4.09 -9.89 -22.87
CA TYR A 194 -3.54 -10.85 -23.84
C TYR A 194 -2.80 -12.03 -23.20
N SER A 195 -2.79 -12.13 -21.88
CA SER A 195 -1.95 -13.09 -21.16
C SER A 195 -2.62 -13.47 -19.84
N VAL A 196 -3.58 -14.39 -19.95
CA VAL A 196 -4.35 -14.97 -18.85
C VAL A 196 -3.42 -15.44 -17.72
N GLY A 197 -3.76 -15.13 -16.48
CA GLY A 197 -2.94 -15.44 -15.31
C GLY A 197 -1.72 -14.54 -15.09
N THR A 198 -1.43 -13.56 -15.95
CA THR A 198 -0.40 -12.55 -15.68
C THR A 198 -1.03 -11.22 -15.26
N TYR A 199 -0.47 -10.58 -14.23
CA TYR A 199 -1.03 -9.36 -13.64
C TYR A 199 -0.11 -8.16 -13.86
N ARG A 200 -0.68 -6.98 -14.09
CA ARG A 200 0.05 -5.72 -14.21
C ARG A 200 -0.43 -4.67 -13.22
N THR A 201 0.50 -4.12 -12.46
CA THR A 201 0.28 -2.99 -11.54
C THR A 201 -0.20 -1.76 -12.31
N VAL A 202 -1.28 -1.15 -11.82
CA VAL A 202 -1.77 0.15 -12.27
C VAL A 202 -1.03 1.27 -11.54
N ASN A 203 -0.54 2.25 -12.28
CA ASN A 203 -0.04 3.49 -11.69
C ASN A 203 -1.23 4.39 -11.33
N VAL A 204 -1.15 5.07 -10.19
CA VAL A 204 -2.15 6.06 -9.77
C VAL A 204 -2.45 7.09 -10.87
N GLY A 205 -3.74 7.37 -11.07
CA GLY A 205 -4.27 8.32 -12.04
C GLY A 205 -4.11 7.93 -13.50
N ASN A 206 -3.61 6.74 -13.81
CA ASN A 206 -3.62 6.24 -15.19
C ASN A 206 -5.04 5.88 -15.65
N PHE A 207 -5.23 5.91 -16.96
CA PHE A 207 -6.42 5.36 -17.61
C PHE A 207 -6.39 3.83 -17.60
N VAL A 208 -7.52 3.21 -17.24
CA VAL A 208 -7.76 1.76 -17.30
C VAL A 208 -9.06 1.53 -18.10
N PRO A 209 -9.02 0.82 -19.24
CA PRO A 209 -10.22 0.41 -19.98
C PRO A 209 -11.12 -0.49 -19.13
N SER A 210 -12.44 -0.32 -19.22
CA SER A 210 -13.40 -1.12 -18.45
C SER A 210 -13.23 -2.63 -18.66
N SER A 211 -12.92 -3.07 -19.89
CA SER A 211 -12.59 -4.47 -20.23
C SER A 211 -11.46 -5.10 -19.40
N ARG A 212 -10.53 -4.30 -18.85
CA ARG A 212 -9.46 -4.78 -17.95
C ARG A 212 -9.89 -4.86 -16.49
N SER A 213 -10.92 -4.11 -16.11
CA SER A 213 -11.38 -3.97 -14.72
C SER A 213 -12.76 -4.61 -14.48
N THR A 214 -13.28 -5.39 -15.42
CA THR A 214 -14.53 -6.16 -15.25
C THR A 214 -14.44 -7.16 -14.10
N LYS A 215 -13.28 -7.79 -13.91
CA LYS A 215 -12.98 -8.68 -12.77
C LYS A 215 -12.42 -7.88 -11.60
N GLN A 216 -12.59 -8.42 -10.39
CA GLN A 216 -11.96 -7.93 -9.17
C GLN A 216 -10.43 -7.88 -9.35
N PRO A 217 -9.74 -6.81 -8.90
CA PRO A 217 -8.30 -6.74 -9.00
C PRO A 217 -7.58 -7.54 -7.91
N ALA A 218 -6.36 -7.93 -8.23
CA ALA A 218 -5.35 -8.31 -7.26
C ALA A 218 -4.87 -7.08 -6.48
N ILE A 219 -4.93 -7.11 -5.15
CA ILE A 219 -4.43 -6.02 -4.29
C ILE A 219 -3.15 -6.48 -3.59
N GLN A 220 -2.15 -5.60 -3.56
CA GLN A 220 -0.94 -5.74 -2.76
C GLN A 220 -0.83 -4.53 -1.83
N ALA A 221 -0.79 -4.76 -0.53
CA ALA A 221 -0.69 -3.69 0.48
C ALA A 221 0.56 -3.91 1.33
N GLN A 222 1.56 -3.04 1.19
CA GLN A 222 2.76 -3.09 2.03
C GLN A 222 2.54 -2.25 3.28
N VAL A 223 2.39 -2.92 4.43
CA VAL A 223 2.38 -2.30 5.75
C VAL A 223 3.77 -2.37 6.39
N PHE A 224 3.99 -1.56 7.43
CA PHE A 224 5.30 -1.46 8.10
C PHE A 224 5.28 -1.85 9.59
N HIS A 225 4.15 -2.35 10.10
CA HIS A 225 4.03 -2.90 11.46
C HIS A 225 4.13 -4.43 11.45
N PRO A 226 4.78 -5.05 12.45
CA PRO A 226 4.93 -6.51 12.51
C PRO A 226 3.62 -7.23 12.87
N GLU A 227 2.82 -6.66 13.77
CA GLU A 227 1.58 -7.27 14.25
C GLU A 227 0.52 -7.36 13.14
N PRO A 228 -0.26 -8.46 13.05
CA PRO A 228 -1.41 -8.51 12.15
C PRO A 228 -2.49 -7.52 12.61
N ARG A 229 -3.00 -6.72 11.66
CA ARG A 229 -4.12 -5.80 11.88
C ARG A 229 -5.21 -6.04 10.85
N LEU A 230 -6.45 -5.77 11.22
CA LEU A 230 -7.60 -5.92 10.34
C LEU A 230 -7.83 -4.63 9.54
N TYR A 231 -8.10 -4.79 8.26
CA TYR A 231 -8.31 -3.70 7.31
C TYR A 231 -9.60 -3.87 6.51
N THR A 232 -10.20 -2.74 6.14
CA THR A 232 -11.38 -2.65 5.29
C THR A 232 -11.02 -1.96 3.97
N ILE A 233 -11.31 -2.63 2.85
CA ILE A 233 -11.13 -2.13 1.50
C ILE A 233 -12.48 -1.57 1.02
N VAL A 234 -12.48 -0.35 0.48
CA VAL A 234 -13.68 0.28 -0.08
C VAL A 234 -13.34 0.88 -1.44
N MET A 235 -14.12 0.54 -2.47
CA MET A 235 -13.98 1.09 -3.82
C MET A 235 -15.18 1.98 -4.17
N VAL A 236 -14.92 3.25 -4.47
CA VAL A 236 -15.95 4.26 -4.75
C VAL A 236 -15.63 5.02 -6.04
N ASP A 237 -16.67 5.31 -6.81
CA ASP A 237 -16.68 6.24 -7.94
C ASP A 237 -17.48 7.50 -7.54
N PRO A 238 -16.88 8.69 -7.43
CA PRO A 238 -17.59 9.93 -7.08
C PRO A 238 -18.34 10.58 -8.26
N ASP A 239 -18.15 10.06 -9.48
CA ASP A 239 -18.54 10.74 -10.72
C ASP A 239 -19.77 10.09 -11.40
N ALA A 240 -20.55 9.28 -10.67
CA ALA A 240 -21.78 8.72 -11.20
C ALA A 240 -22.84 9.83 -11.37
N PRO A 241 -23.39 10.06 -12.58
CA PRO A 241 -24.34 11.16 -12.79
C PRO A 241 -25.63 10.99 -11.99
N ASP A 242 -26.14 12.09 -11.43
CA ASP A 242 -27.48 12.16 -10.84
C ASP A 242 -28.34 13.25 -11.52
N PRO A 243 -29.04 12.91 -12.63
CA PRO A 243 -29.82 13.88 -13.39
C PRO A 243 -30.91 14.59 -12.59
N ARG A 244 -31.42 13.99 -11.51
CA ARG A 244 -32.48 14.58 -10.67
C ARG A 244 -32.01 15.81 -9.90
N ASN A 245 -30.73 15.82 -9.50
CA ASN A 245 -30.12 16.89 -8.72
C ASN A 245 -29.19 17.77 -9.56
N HIS A 246 -29.10 17.53 -10.87
CA HIS A 246 -28.15 18.15 -11.79
C HIS A 246 -26.70 18.10 -11.29
N SER A 247 -26.31 17.00 -10.63
CA SER A 247 -25.03 16.82 -9.96
C SER A 247 -24.45 15.44 -10.24
N PHE A 248 -23.30 15.15 -9.61
CA PHE A 248 -22.79 13.79 -9.47
C PHE A 248 -23.17 13.22 -8.09
N THR A 249 -23.05 11.91 -7.95
CA THR A 249 -23.21 11.18 -6.70
C THR A 249 -22.17 10.05 -6.63
N ASN A 250 -21.89 9.60 -5.41
CA ASN A 250 -21.00 8.47 -5.23
C ASN A 250 -21.71 7.16 -5.60
N PHE A 251 -20.98 6.26 -6.26
CA PHE A 251 -21.34 4.86 -6.46
C PHE A 251 -20.33 3.93 -5.77
N LEU A 252 -20.82 3.04 -4.92
CA LEU A 252 -20.01 2.05 -4.22
C LEU A 252 -19.87 0.76 -5.05
N HIS A 253 -18.65 0.46 -5.46
CA HIS A 253 -18.30 -0.68 -6.31
C HIS A 253 -18.04 -1.95 -5.53
N TRP A 254 -17.36 -1.84 -4.38
CA TRP A 254 -16.88 -2.99 -3.62
C TRP A 254 -16.62 -2.60 -2.15
N VAL A 255 -17.00 -3.46 -1.21
CA VAL A 255 -16.57 -3.42 0.19
C VAL A 255 -16.02 -4.78 0.56
N ARG A 256 -14.90 -4.80 1.28
CA ARG A 256 -14.36 -6.00 1.92
C ARG A 256 -13.82 -5.66 3.31
N THR A 257 -14.38 -6.25 4.36
CA THR A 257 -13.91 -6.09 5.75
C THR A 257 -12.97 -7.23 6.17
N ASN A 258 -12.46 -7.14 7.40
CA ASN A 258 -11.69 -8.18 8.09
C ASN A 258 -10.46 -8.74 7.35
N VAL A 259 -9.85 -7.95 6.45
CA VAL A 259 -8.62 -8.34 5.75
C VAL A 259 -7.44 -8.24 6.71
N SER A 260 -6.86 -9.36 7.11
CA SER A 260 -5.68 -9.39 7.99
C SER A 260 -4.42 -9.07 7.20
N ILE A 261 -3.69 -8.02 7.61
CA ILE A 261 -2.45 -7.57 6.96
C ILE A 261 -1.37 -7.34 8.02
N SER A 262 -0.17 -7.83 7.76
CA SER A 262 1.05 -7.60 8.56
C SER A 262 2.24 -7.33 7.63
N ALA A 263 3.34 -6.82 8.17
CA ALA A 263 4.56 -6.60 7.37
C ALA A 263 5.25 -7.90 6.92
N THR A 264 4.80 -9.07 7.37
CA THR A 264 5.27 -10.38 6.86
C THR A 264 4.32 -10.97 5.82
N THR A 265 3.06 -10.54 5.75
CA THR A 265 2.09 -10.89 4.70
C THR A 265 2.35 -10.12 3.38
N ASN A 266 3.61 -10.08 2.94
CA ASN A 266 4.00 -9.34 1.74
C ASN A 266 3.65 -10.15 0.49
N GLY A 267 2.59 -9.72 -0.20
CA GLY A 267 2.16 -10.38 -1.41
C GLY A 267 0.88 -9.78 -1.95
N GLU A 268 0.22 -10.56 -2.80
CA GLU A 268 -1.18 -10.37 -3.09
C GLU A 268 -1.99 -10.72 -1.84
N LEU A 269 -2.92 -9.85 -1.45
CA LEU A 269 -3.79 -10.10 -0.31
C LEU A 269 -4.73 -11.26 -0.63
N ASP A 270 -4.91 -12.17 0.32
CA ASP A 270 -5.99 -13.13 0.23
C ASP A 270 -7.32 -12.40 0.45
N LEU A 271 -8.10 -12.33 -0.62
CA LEU A 271 -9.42 -11.70 -0.67
C LEU A 271 -10.54 -12.75 -0.76
N THR A 272 -10.24 -14.04 -0.54
CA THR A 272 -11.26 -15.10 -0.52
C THR A 272 -12.20 -14.91 0.69
N PRO A 273 -13.53 -15.05 0.53
CA PRO A 273 -14.47 -14.95 1.66
C PRO A 273 -14.14 -15.94 2.78
N THR A 274 -13.83 -15.41 3.97
CA THR A 274 -13.62 -16.25 5.18
C THR A 274 -14.90 -16.98 5.55
N HIS A 275 -16.04 -16.35 5.30
CA HIS A 275 -17.37 -16.98 5.33
C HIS A 275 -18.14 -16.58 4.06
N PRO A 276 -18.78 -17.51 3.34
CA PRO A 276 -19.64 -17.20 2.18
C PRO A 276 -20.84 -16.31 2.53
N GLU A 277 -21.23 -16.29 3.81
CA GLU A 277 -22.40 -15.59 4.35
C GLU A 277 -22.06 -14.23 5.01
N ALA A 278 -20.79 -13.83 5.05
CA ALA A 278 -20.44 -12.48 5.49
C ALA A 278 -21.07 -11.46 4.54
N GLU A 279 -21.77 -10.44 5.08
CA GLU A 279 -22.45 -9.39 4.31
C GLU A 279 -21.48 -8.42 3.61
N GLU A 280 -20.70 -8.93 2.67
CA GLU A 280 -19.76 -8.19 1.85
C GLU A 280 -20.40 -7.74 0.54
N LEU A 281 -20.29 -6.44 0.23
CA LEU A 281 -20.78 -5.92 -1.03
C LEU A 281 -19.85 -6.32 -2.17
N LYS A 282 -20.23 -7.38 -2.90
CA LYS A 282 -19.52 -7.95 -4.07
C LYS A 282 -18.99 -6.88 -5.04
N TYR A 283 -17.80 -7.14 -5.60
CA TYR A 283 -17.18 -6.27 -6.60
C TYR A 283 -18.06 -6.12 -7.85
N VAL A 284 -18.28 -4.87 -8.27
CA VAL A 284 -18.84 -4.49 -9.58
C VAL A 284 -17.78 -3.68 -10.32
N GLY A 285 -17.47 -4.05 -11.56
CA GLY A 285 -16.42 -3.38 -12.34
C GLY A 285 -16.76 -1.93 -12.71
N PRO A 286 -15.77 -1.11 -13.09
CA PRO A 286 -15.96 0.19 -13.72
C PRO A 286 -16.88 0.13 -14.94
N HIS A 287 -18.02 0.83 -14.88
CA HIS A 287 -19.06 0.85 -15.91
C HIS A 287 -19.50 2.29 -16.23
N PRO A 288 -18.59 3.18 -16.64
CA PRO A 288 -18.94 4.54 -17.06
C PRO A 288 -19.88 4.47 -18.27
N ALA A 289 -21.00 5.18 -18.21
CA ALA A 289 -22.03 5.13 -19.24
C ALA A 289 -21.64 5.93 -20.50
N GLU A 290 -22.28 5.62 -21.64
CA GLU A 290 -22.10 6.45 -22.84
C GLU A 290 -22.49 7.90 -22.54
N GLY A 291 -21.55 8.82 -22.74
CA GLY A 291 -21.74 10.26 -22.51
C GLY A 291 -21.62 10.75 -21.06
N SER A 292 -21.38 9.89 -20.06
CA SER A 292 -21.24 10.35 -18.66
C SER A 292 -19.90 11.04 -18.35
N GLY A 293 -18.95 11.02 -19.29
CA GLY A 293 -17.64 11.64 -19.14
C GLY A 293 -16.60 10.68 -18.56
N THR A 294 -15.75 11.21 -17.68
CA THR A 294 -14.55 10.55 -17.17
C THR A 294 -14.68 10.32 -15.66
N HIS A 295 -14.57 9.06 -15.22
CA HIS A 295 -14.87 8.64 -13.84
C HIS A 295 -13.59 8.27 -13.06
N ARG A 296 -13.56 8.61 -11.77
CA ARG A 296 -12.42 8.41 -10.84
C ARG A 296 -12.64 7.25 -9.87
N TYR A 297 -12.28 6.05 -10.30
CA TYR A 297 -12.36 4.86 -9.46
C TYR A 297 -11.28 4.91 -8.37
N THR A 298 -11.72 5.04 -7.12
CA THR A 298 -10.85 5.19 -5.95
C THR A 298 -11.02 4.02 -5.01
N VAL A 299 -9.93 3.31 -4.72
CA VAL A 299 -9.86 2.31 -3.66
C VAL A 299 -9.16 2.93 -2.44
N MET A 300 -9.84 2.92 -1.31
CA MET A 300 -9.28 3.30 -0.02
C MET A 300 -9.20 2.09 0.90
N LEU A 301 -8.10 2.03 1.66
CA LEU A 301 -7.84 1.03 2.68
C LEU A 301 -7.91 1.69 4.05
N PHE A 302 -8.70 1.13 4.96
CA PHE A 302 -8.89 1.64 6.31
C PHE A 302 -8.44 0.61 7.35
N GLU A 303 -7.69 1.04 8.35
CA GLU A 303 -7.36 0.27 9.56
C GLU A 303 -8.61 0.20 10.46
N GLN A 304 -8.92 -1.00 10.97
CA GLN A 304 -10.05 -1.25 11.87
C GLN A 304 -9.60 -1.31 13.33
N SER A 305 -10.40 -0.77 14.25
CA SER A 305 -10.21 -0.89 15.70
C SER A 305 -10.46 -2.31 16.24
N GLY A 306 -11.20 -3.15 15.49
CA GLY A 306 -11.50 -4.55 15.80
C GLY A 306 -12.22 -5.23 14.62
N PRO A 307 -12.65 -6.50 14.75
CA PRO A 307 -13.43 -7.18 13.71
C PRO A 307 -14.77 -6.48 13.46
N ILE A 308 -15.13 -6.26 12.19
CA ILE A 308 -16.40 -5.66 11.79
C ILE A 308 -17.33 -6.73 11.20
N ASP A 309 -18.50 -6.88 11.81
CA ASP A 309 -19.63 -7.60 11.22
C ASP A 309 -20.56 -6.59 10.53
N LEU A 310 -20.69 -6.68 9.21
CA LEU A 310 -21.56 -5.78 8.44
C LEU A 310 -23.05 -6.10 8.59
N SER A 311 -23.44 -7.31 9.01
CA SER A 311 -24.87 -7.68 9.16
C SER A 311 -25.56 -6.95 10.33
N VAL A 312 -24.79 -6.60 11.36
CA VAL A 312 -25.25 -5.78 12.50
C VAL A 312 -25.45 -4.31 12.09
N HIS A 313 -24.81 -3.88 11.01
CA HIS A 313 -24.90 -2.53 10.50
C HIS A 313 -25.99 -2.46 9.44
N SER A 314 -26.93 -1.51 9.59
CA SER A 314 -28.12 -1.50 8.74
C SER A 314 -27.77 -1.28 7.26
N HIS A 315 -28.45 -2.02 6.37
CA HIS A 315 -28.10 -2.12 4.94
C HIS A 315 -27.97 -0.77 4.20
N HIS A 316 -28.51 0.33 4.72
CA HIS A 316 -28.34 1.68 4.19
C HIS A 316 -26.86 2.12 4.10
N LEU A 317 -25.96 1.52 4.89
CA LEU A 317 -24.52 1.77 4.77
C LEU A 317 -23.87 1.13 3.53
N LEU A 318 -24.53 0.15 2.90
CA LEU A 318 -24.02 -0.58 1.73
C LEU A 318 -24.81 -0.27 0.44
N GLU A 319 -25.74 0.69 0.49
CA GLU A 319 -26.43 1.19 -0.71
C GLU A 319 -25.44 1.71 -1.75
N ARG A 320 -25.51 1.19 -2.98
CA ARG A 320 -24.54 1.51 -4.02
C ARG A 320 -24.58 2.97 -4.43
N LYS A 321 -25.76 3.47 -4.82
CA LYS A 321 -25.94 4.86 -5.27
C LYS A 321 -26.18 5.77 -4.06
N GLY A 322 -25.44 6.87 -3.96
CA GLY A 322 -25.56 7.81 -2.84
C GLY A 322 -24.64 7.49 -1.65
N PHE A 323 -23.76 6.50 -1.78
CA PHE A 323 -22.86 6.05 -0.70
C PHE A 323 -22.01 7.18 -0.11
N SER A 324 -21.97 7.32 1.21
CA SER A 324 -21.14 8.32 1.89
C SER A 324 -19.96 7.65 2.59
N LEU A 325 -18.79 7.66 1.95
CA LEU A 325 -17.56 7.10 2.51
C LEU A 325 -17.18 7.76 3.85
N ARG A 326 -17.43 9.07 4.00
CA ARG A 326 -17.26 9.80 5.26
C ARG A 326 -18.17 9.28 6.38
N ARG A 327 -19.43 8.96 6.06
CA ARG A 327 -20.37 8.38 7.04
C ARG A 327 -19.98 6.96 7.38
N PHE A 328 -19.75 6.12 6.37
CA PHE A 328 -19.29 4.73 6.55
C PHE A 328 -18.03 4.64 7.43
N SER A 329 -17.03 5.48 7.17
CA SER A 329 -15.80 5.52 7.98
C SER A 329 -16.03 6.01 9.41
N LYS A 330 -16.96 6.94 9.63
CA LYS A 330 -17.29 7.43 10.98
C LYS A 330 -18.11 6.42 11.78
N ASP A 331 -19.14 5.84 11.16
CA ASP A 331 -20.09 4.93 11.80
C ASP A 331 -19.42 3.60 12.19
N LEU A 332 -18.29 3.25 11.54
CA LEU A 332 -17.48 2.04 11.78
C LEU A 332 -16.12 2.29 12.48
N ASP A 333 -15.84 3.51 12.96
CA ASP A 333 -14.54 3.90 13.56
C ASP A 333 -13.30 3.53 12.71
N LEU A 334 -13.40 3.74 11.40
CA LEU A 334 -12.38 3.36 10.42
C LEU A 334 -11.36 4.46 10.19
N LYS A 335 -10.07 4.14 10.37
CA LYS A 335 -8.96 5.07 10.17
C LYS A 335 -8.35 4.92 8.77
N PRO A 336 -8.29 5.98 7.94
CA PRO A 336 -7.74 5.88 6.58
C PRO A 336 -6.24 5.59 6.60
N ALA A 337 -5.81 4.55 5.88
CA ALA A 337 -4.45 4.02 5.95
C ALA A 337 -3.75 3.93 4.58
N GLY A 338 -4.49 3.69 3.50
CA GLY A 338 -3.98 3.65 2.13
C GLY A 338 -4.99 4.16 1.11
N VAL A 339 -4.51 4.60 -0.06
CA VAL A 339 -5.34 5.09 -1.17
C VAL A 339 -4.68 4.77 -2.50
N MET A 340 -5.48 4.41 -3.49
CA MET A 340 -5.08 4.32 -4.90
C MET A 340 -6.30 4.70 -5.75
N ALA A 341 -6.09 5.50 -6.80
CA ALA A 341 -7.16 5.88 -7.73
C ALA A 341 -6.71 5.73 -9.18
N TRP A 342 -7.62 5.38 -10.07
CA TRP A 342 -7.43 5.37 -11.51
C TRP A 342 -8.62 6.00 -12.23
N ILE A 343 -8.52 6.15 -13.54
CA ILE A 343 -9.56 6.73 -14.38
C ILE A 343 -10.10 5.69 -15.36
N SER A 344 -11.42 5.67 -15.58
CA SER A 344 -12.03 4.99 -16.74
C SER A 344 -13.08 5.90 -17.39
N GLN A 345 -13.37 5.66 -18.67
CA GLN A 345 -14.36 6.38 -19.46
C GLN A 345 -14.99 5.40 -20.45
N TRP A 346 -16.24 5.65 -20.86
CA TRP A 346 -16.89 4.85 -21.88
C TRP A 346 -16.15 4.94 -23.22
N HIS A 347 -15.90 3.79 -23.82
CA HIS A 347 -15.35 3.65 -25.16
C HIS A 347 -16.08 2.53 -25.90
N GLU A 348 -16.24 2.68 -27.21
CA GLU A 348 -16.90 1.70 -28.08
C GLU A 348 -16.31 0.28 -27.96
N ARG A 349 -14.99 0.15 -27.82
CA ARG A 349 -14.29 -1.14 -27.60
C ARG A 349 -14.59 -1.80 -26.25
N ASP A 350 -15.06 -1.03 -25.28
CA ASP A 350 -15.40 -1.48 -23.94
C ASP A 350 -16.93 -1.59 -23.75
N ALA A 351 -17.73 -1.23 -24.76
CA ALA A 351 -19.18 -1.10 -24.65
C ALA A 351 -19.86 -2.41 -24.22
N ASP A 352 -19.55 -3.55 -24.85
CA ASP A 352 -20.14 -4.85 -24.48
C ASP A 352 -19.87 -5.26 -23.02
N PHE A 353 -18.69 -4.91 -22.50
CA PHE A 353 -18.34 -5.13 -21.09
C PHE A 353 -19.15 -4.21 -20.16
N ILE A 354 -19.35 -2.96 -20.55
CA ILE A 354 -20.15 -1.98 -19.77
C ILE A 354 -21.63 -2.39 -19.79
N SER A 355 -22.18 -2.72 -20.96
CA SER A 355 -23.55 -3.20 -21.12
C SER A 355 -23.82 -4.51 -20.38
N SER A 356 -22.86 -5.45 -20.34
CA SER A 356 -23.01 -6.68 -19.54
C SER A 356 -23.00 -6.40 -18.03
N ILE A 357 -22.24 -5.43 -17.52
CA ILE A 357 -22.33 -5.03 -16.10
C ILE A 357 -23.73 -4.48 -15.78
N TYR A 358 -24.28 -3.59 -16.60
CA TYR A 358 -25.63 -3.05 -16.39
C TYR A 358 -26.72 -4.12 -16.43
N ARG A 359 -26.68 -5.04 -17.41
CA ARG A 359 -27.67 -6.09 -17.61
C ARG A 359 -27.54 -7.23 -16.59
N ASP A 360 -26.32 -7.74 -16.40
CA ASP A 360 -26.06 -9.03 -15.75
C ASP A 360 -25.65 -8.90 -14.28
N GLN A 361 -25.12 -7.74 -13.84
CA GLN A 361 -24.73 -7.50 -12.44
C GLN A 361 -25.65 -6.50 -11.72
N LEU A 362 -26.12 -5.46 -12.42
CA LEU A 362 -26.96 -4.41 -11.82
C LEU A 362 -28.45 -4.57 -12.11
N HIS A 363 -28.81 -5.37 -13.12
CA HIS A 363 -30.19 -5.61 -13.57
C HIS A 363 -30.98 -4.32 -13.86
N ILE A 364 -30.31 -3.30 -14.38
CA ILE A 364 -30.91 -2.03 -14.80
C ILE A 364 -30.63 -1.77 -16.28
N ARG A 365 -31.48 -0.95 -16.91
CA ARG A 365 -31.21 -0.45 -18.26
C ARG A 365 -30.00 0.48 -18.23
N GLU A 366 -29.02 0.21 -19.10
CA GLU A 366 -27.88 1.10 -19.32
C GLU A 366 -28.37 2.53 -19.66
N PRO A 367 -28.01 3.55 -18.86
CA PRO A 367 -28.29 4.93 -19.19
C PRO A 367 -27.38 5.40 -20.33
N ARG A 368 -27.87 6.32 -21.16
CA ARG A 368 -27.07 7.03 -22.15
C ARG A 368 -27.29 8.52 -21.96
N TYR A 369 -26.20 9.26 -21.88
CA TYR A 369 -26.20 10.69 -21.61
C TYR A 369 -25.90 11.47 -22.90
N GLY A 370 -26.52 12.65 -23.03
CA GLY A 370 -26.15 13.59 -24.08
C GLY A 370 -24.71 14.07 -23.89
N LYS A 371 -24.09 14.54 -24.97
CA LYS A 371 -22.79 15.23 -24.87
C LYS A 371 -22.92 16.43 -23.95
N GLU A 372 -21.89 16.68 -23.14
CA GLU A 372 -21.80 17.90 -22.32
C GLU A 372 -22.11 19.14 -23.19
N PRO A 373 -22.99 20.04 -22.72
CA PRO A 373 -23.26 21.28 -23.44
C PRO A 373 -21.95 22.06 -23.55
N LYS A 374 -21.55 22.38 -24.79
CA LYS A 374 -20.36 23.21 -25.02
C LYS A 374 -20.50 24.48 -24.18
N PRO A 375 -19.44 24.90 -23.43
CA PRO A 375 -19.50 26.15 -22.69
C PRO A 375 -19.88 27.26 -23.67
N TYR A 376 -20.85 28.09 -23.27
CA TYR A 376 -21.41 29.12 -24.14
C TYR A 376 -20.27 29.89 -24.82
N SER A 377 -20.21 29.82 -26.16
CA SER A 377 -19.19 30.50 -26.95
C SER A 377 -19.47 32.00 -27.06
N THR A 378 -19.83 32.63 -25.94
CA THR A 378 -19.81 34.07 -25.78
C THR A 378 -18.36 34.53 -25.77
N LYS A 379 -17.80 34.71 -26.98
CA LYS A 379 -16.74 35.69 -27.24
C LYS A 379 -17.30 37.11 -27.05
N THR A 380 -17.93 37.36 -25.90
CA THR A 380 -18.18 38.72 -25.44
C THR A 380 -16.80 39.30 -25.17
N LYS A 381 -16.35 40.23 -26.02
CA LYS A 381 -15.19 41.05 -25.70
C LYS A 381 -15.52 41.75 -24.39
N LEU A 382 -14.95 41.27 -23.29
CA LEU A 382 -14.96 42.02 -22.03
C LEU A 382 -14.39 43.41 -22.35
N PRO A 383 -15.09 44.51 -22.04
CA PRO A 383 -14.49 45.83 -22.19
C PRO A 383 -13.18 45.87 -21.41
N SER A 384 -12.21 46.63 -21.91
CA SER A 384 -10.81 46.68 -21.45
C SER A 384 -10.62 46.95 -19.94
N HIS A 385 -11.67 47.42 -19.28
CA HIS A 385 -11.69 47.79 -17.86
C HIS A 385 -12.46 46.78 -16.98
N THR A 386 -12.86 45.62 -17.50
CA THR A 386 -13.51 44.60 -16.67
C THR A 386 -12.46 43.94 -15.78
N PRO A 387 -12.51 44.10 -14.44
CA PRO A 387 -11.56 43.42 -13.56
C PRO A 387 -11.78 41.90 -13.66
N LEU A 388 -10.70 41.16 -13.90
CA LEU A 388 -10.76 39.70 -13.97
C LEU A 388 -11.28 39.14 -12.64
N PRO A 389 -12.24 38.18 -12.65
CA PRO A 389 -12.67 37.52 -11.42
C PRO A 389 -11.47 36.82 -10.76
N LEU A 390 -11.34 36.99 -9.44
CA LEU A 390 -10.20 36.54 -8.62
C LEU A 390 -10.06 35.00 -8.51
N THR A 391 -10.81 34.23 -9.28
CA THR A 391 -10.91 32.75 -9.22
C THR A 391 -9.64 32.02 -9.70
N HIS A 392 -8.68 32.72 -10.30
CA HIS A 392 -7.35 32.18 -10.67
C HIS A 392 -6.21 32.60 -9.73
N ARG A 393 -6.50 32.97 -8.48
CA ARG A 393 -5.51 32.78 -7.43
C ARG A 393 -5.61 31.34 -6.94
N HIS A 394 -4.51 30.58 -7.05
CA HIS A 394 -4.29 29.45 -6.15
C HIS A 394 -4.57 29.94 -4.72
N PRO A 395 -5.22 29.14 -3.85
CA PRO A 395 -5.30 29.50 -2.44
C PRO A 395 -3.87 29.78 -1.97
N PRO A 396 -3.61 30.91 -1.28
CA PRO A 396 -2.25 31.28 -0.91
C PRO A 396 -1.64 30.13 -0.12
N VAL A 397 -0.43 29.72 -0.51
CA VAL A 397 0.31 28.67 0.20
C VAL A 397 0.61 29.21 1.60
N ILE A 398 -0.26 28.88 2.56
CA ILE A 398 -0.09 29.26 3.96
C ILE A 398 1.20 28.59 4.44
N PRO A 399 2.26 29.34 4.77
CA PRO A 399 3.50 28.73 5.23
C PRO A 399 3.23 28.02 6.56
N TRP A 400 3.68 26.75 6.64
CA TRP A 400 3.46 25.82 7.76
C TRP A 400 3.76 26.38 9.17
N ARG A 401 4.50 27.50 9.29
CA ARG A 401 4.94 28.09 10.56
C ARG A 401 3.93 28.99 11.30
N GLN A 402 2.82 29.43 10.70
CA GLN A 402 1.96 30.47 11.32
C GLN A 402 0.82 29.97 12.24
N LYS A 403 0.65 28.66 12.45
CA LYS A 403 -0.49 28.11 13.20
C LYS A 403 -0.29 27.92 14.72
N ILE A 404 0.63 28.67 15.35
CA ILE A 404 0.99 28.53 16.78
C ILE A 404 0.68 29.79 17.62
N ALA A 405 0.30 30.93 17.01
CA ALA A 405 0.24 32.22 17.70
C ALA A 405 -1.16 32.83 17.93
N SER A 406 -2.26 32.11 17.70
CA SER A 406 -3.61 32.71 17.73
C SER A 406 -4.72 31.78 18.27
N SER A 407 -4.46 31.11 19.40
CA SER A 407 -5.51 30.39 20.17
C SER A 407 -5.31 30.54 21.67
N SER A 408 -5.35 31.79 22.15
CA SER A 408 -5.52 32.14 23.55
C SER A 408 -6.43 33.38 23.62
N ALA A 409 -7.74 33.13 23.58
CA ALA A 409 -8.78 34.12 23.82
C ALA A 409 -9.83 33.46 24.72
N ASP A 410 -9.89 33.92 25.98
CA ASP A 410 -10.79 33.40 27.00
C ASP A 410 -12.26 33.78 26.70
N PRO A 411 -13.23 32.86 26.89
CA PRO A 411 -14.64 33.15 26.71
C PRO A 411 -15.28 33.64 28.03
N THR A 412 -14.82 34.78 28.56
CA THR A 412 -15.48 35.48 29.67
C THR A 412 -15.39 37.01 29.53
N SER A 413 -16.31 37.61 28.78
CA SER A 413 -16.68 39.02 28.96
C SER A 413 -18.06 39.30 28.34
N SER A 414 -18.99 39.78 29.18
CA SER A 414 -20.31 40.36 28.88
C SER A 414 -21.24 39.57 27.94
#